data_AF-W6RA80-F1
#
_entry.id   AF-W6RA80-F1
#
_cell.length_a   1.000
_cell.length_b   1.000
_cell.length_c   1.000
_cell.angle_alpha   90.00
_cell.angle_beta   90.00
_cell.angle_gamma   90.00
#
_symmetry.space_group_name_H-M   'P 1'
#
loop_
_entity.id
_entity.type
_entity.pdbx_description
1 polymer ?
#
loop_
_entity_poly.entity_id
_entity_poly.type
_entity_poly.pdbx_seq_one_letter_code
_entity_poly.pdbx_strand_id
1 'polypeptide(L)' 'MTRRRYELTDQEWSIISPLLPNKPRGVPRVDDRRVLNGILWRFRTGSPWAEVP' A
#
# COMPACT_ATOMS: atom_id res chain seq x y z
N MET A 1 -4.99 2.51 16.32
CA MET A 1 -4.09 3.31 15.45
C MET A 1 -4.95 4.17 14.55
N THR A 2 -4.76 5.48 14.57
CA THR A 2 -5.50 6.41 13.69
C THR A 2 -4.93 6.31 12.27
N ARG A 3 -5.79 6.08 11.27
CA ARG A 3 -5.43 6.03 9.85
C ARG A 3 -4.67 7.30 9.44
N ARG A 4 -3.53 7.16 8.76
CA ARG A 4 -2.76 8.31 8.25
C ARG A 4 -3.46 8.90 7.01
N ARG A 5 -3.25 10.19 6.74
CA ARG A 5 -3.95 10.98 5.70
C ARG A 5 -3.97 10.32 4.30
N TYR A 6 -2.96 9.53 3.96
CA TYR A 6 -2.78 8.94 2.64
C TYR A 6 -2.92 7.42 2.60
N GLU A 7 -3.33 6.78 3.70
CA GLU A 7 -3.57 5.35 3.76
C GLU A 7 -4.97 4.99 3.24
N LEU A 8 -5.05 3.81 2.63
CA LEU A 8 -6.31 3.17 2.22
C LEU A 8 -7.20 2.93 3.44
N THR A 9 -8.45 3.34 3.30
CA THR A 9 -9.53 2.90 4.21
C THR A 9 -9.76 1.41 4.07
N ASP A 10 -10.41 0.80 5.06
CA ASP A 10 -10.76 -0.63 4.99
C ASP A 10 -11.73 -0.93 3.84
N GLN A 11 -12.59 0.04 3.49
CA GLN A 11 -13.51 -0.07 2.36
C GLN A 11 -12.77 -0.03 1.02
N GLU A 12 -11.83 0.88 0.82
CA GLU A 12 -11.01 0.89 -0.40
C GLU A 12 -10.15 -0.37 -0.48
N TRP A 13 -9.62 -0.82 0.66
CA TRP A 13 -8.83 -2.04 0.75
C TRP A 13 -9.63 -3.29 0.37
N SER A 14 -10.90 -3.39 0.79
CA SER A 14 -11.74 -4.55 0.45
C SER A 14 -12.03 -4.67 -1.05
N ILE A 15 -11.99 -3.55 -1.78
CA ILE A 15 -12.12 -3.52 -3.24
C ILE A 15 -10.81 -3.97 -3.91
N ILE A 16 -9.66 -3.52 -3.42
CA ILE A 16 -8.35 -3.77 -4.05
C ILE A 16 -7.81 -5.17 -3.72
N SER A 17 -7.88 -5.59 -2.46
CA SER A 17 -7.30 -6.85 -1.96
C SER A 17 -7.61 -8.09 -2.81
N PRO A 18 -8.86 -8.34 -3.25
CA PRO A 18 -9.18 -9.53 -4.06
C PRO A 18 -8.62 -9.47 -5.49
N LEU A 19 -8.20 -8.29 -5.97
CA LEU A 19 -7.63 -8.10 -7.30
C LEU A 19 -6.11 -8.34 -7.33
N LEU A 20 -5.49 -8.49 -6.15
CA LEU A 20 -4.06 -8.70 -6.06
C LEU A 20 -3.68 -10.13 -6.48
N PRO A 21 -2.51 -10.31 -7.12
CA PRO A 21 -2.06 -11.61 -7.54
C PRO A 21 -1.82 -12.53 -6.33
N ASN A 22 -2.45 -13.70 -6.32
CA ASN A 22 -2.36 -14.69 -5.25
C ASN A 22 -1.23 -15.73 -5.41
N LYS A 23 -0.50 -15.70 -6.52
CA LYS A 23 0.59 -16.63 -6.84
C LYS A 23 1.93 -15.89 -6.86
N PRO A 24 2.64 -15.80 -5.73
CA PRO A 24 3.98 -15.23 -5.73
C PRO A 24 4.91 -16.07 -6.61
N ARG A 25 5.68 -15.41 -7.47
CA ARG A 25 6.82 -16.02 -8.19
C ARG A 25 8.10 -15.39 -7.65
N GLY A 26 9.05 -16.21 -7.22
CA GLY A 26 10.30 -15.73 -6.63
C GLY A 26 10.14 -15.32 -5.17
N VAL A 27 10.50 -14.07 -4.85
CA VAL A 27 10.54 -13.56 -3.47
C VAL A 27 9.14 -13.52 -2.85
N PRO A 28 8.98 -13.93 -1.58
CA PRO A 28 7.72 -13.80 -0.85
C PRO A 28 7.18 -12.37 -0.87
N ARG A 29 5.87 -12.22 -1.05
CA ARG A 29 5.22 -10.91 -0.93
C ARG A 29 5.29 -10.45 0.52
N VAL A 30 5.64 -9.19 0.71
CA VAL A 30 5.40 -8.48 1.98
C VAL A 30 3.94 -8.05 2.04
N ASP A 31 3.49 -7.48 3.16
CA ASP A 31 2.12 -6.96 3.30
C ASP A 31 1.78 -5.97 2.19
N ASP A 32 0.88 -6.39 1.30
CA ASP A 32 0.46 -5.63 0.13
C ASP A 32 -0.20 -4.30 0.49
N ARG A 33 -0.92 -4.25 1.61
CA ARG A 33 -1.56 -3.01 2.07
C ARG A 33 -0.51 -1.99 2.47
N ARG A 34 0.55 -2.44 3.15
CA ARG A 34 1.68 -1.58 3.53
C ARG A 34 2.39 -1.02 2.29
N VAL A 35 2.65 -1.86 1.29
CA VAL A 35 3.31 -1.44 0.04
C VAL A 35 2.45 -0.40 -0.69
N LEU A 36 1.16 -0.67 -0.87
CA LEU A 36 0.26 0.24 -1.57
C LEU A 36 0.07 1.56 -0.82
N ASN A 37 0.00 1.55 0.51
CA ASN A 37 -0.01 2.77 1.31
C ASN A 37 1.25 3.61 1.09
N GLY A 38 2.43 2.99 1.01
CA GLY A 38 3.69 3.70 0.70
C GLY A 38 3.70 4.32 -0.69
N ILE A 39 3.22 3.58 -1.70
CA ILE A 39 3.08 4.07 -3.08
C ILE A 39 2.12 5.27 -3.15
N LEU A 40 0.94 5.16 -2.52
CA LEU A 40 -0.06 6.23 -2.50
C LEU A 40 0.43 7.46 -1.75
N TRP A 41 1.13 7.27 -0.63
CA TRP A 41 1.78 8.36 0.09
C TRP A 41 2.76 9.08 -0.84
N ARG A 42 3.67 8.35 -1.49
CA ARG A 42 4.68 8.90 -2.40
C ARG A 42 4.07 9.73 -3.53
N PHE A 43 3.01 9.23 -4.16
CA PHE A 43 2.34 9.93 -5.25
C PHE A 43 1.56 11.16 -4.78
N ARG A 44 0.99 11.13 -3.57
CA ARG A 44 0.21 12.26 -3.02
C ARG A 44 1.09 13.35 -2.40
N THR A 45 2.26 13.02 -1.86
CA THR A 45 3.17 13.99 -1.25
C THR A 45 4.19 14.57 -2.22
N GLY A 46 4.60 13.80 -3.24
CA GLY A 46 5.70 14.20 -4.13
C GLY A 46 7.11 13.98 -3.54
N SER A 47 7.23 13.64 -2.25
CA SER A 47 8.49 13.43 -1.53
C SER A 47 9.33 12.28 -2.07
N PRO A 48 10.66 12.25 -1.88
CA PRO A 48 11.52 11.12 -2.26
C PRO A 48 11.13 9.79 -1.60
N TRP A 49 11.52 8.67 -2.22
CA TRP A 49 11.29 7.33 -1.66
C TRP A 49 11.92 7.12 -0.28
N ALA A 50 13.03 7.79 0.01
CA ALA A 50 13.71 7.72 1.30
C ALA A 50 12.88 8.27 2.47
N GLU A 51 11.84 9.06 2.18
CA GLU A 51 10.94 9.65 3.19
C GLU A 51 9.64 8.86 3.36
N VAL A 52 9.47 7.74 2.64
CA VAL A 52 8.29 6.89 2.81
C VAL A 52 8.30 6.29 4.22
N PRO A 53 7.21 6.43 5.01
CA PRO A 53 7.15 5.97 6.40
C PRO A 53 7.24 4.46 6.64
#